data_AF-A0A1V6LWK6-F1
#
_entry.id   AF-A0A1V6LWK6-F1
#
_cell.length_a   1.000
_cell.length_b   1.000
_cell.length_c   1.000
_cell.angle_alpha   90.00
_cell.angle_beta   90.00
_cell.angle_gamma   90.00
#
_symmetry.space_group_name_H-M   'P 1'
#
loop_
_entity.id
_entity.type
_entity.pdbx_description
1 polymer ?
#
loop_
_entity_poly.entity_id
_entity_poly.type
_entity_poly.pdbx_seq_one_letter_code
_entity_poly.pdbx_strand_id
1 'polypeptide(L)'
;MKEVYENLPNRLVAQYPELPFENHCYLRIALDWLFKAKWDTKINRPAYKHLTNQQKLQLRQLLRSYLSNKKLLLAHHKASLTYRKSWKKQLTLPL
;
A
#
# COMPACT_ATOMS: atom_id res chain seq x y z
N MET A 1 11.88 -9.69 -6.96
CA MET A 1 10.59 -8.95 -6.78
C MET A 1 9.38 -9.88 -6.59
N LYS A 2 9.24 -10.96 -7.38
CA LYS A 2 8.09 -11.90 -7.30
C LYS A 2 7.91 -12.57 -5.92
N GLU A 3 8.99 -12.86 -5.21
CA GLU A 3 8.93 -13.63 -3.95
C GLU A 3 8.37 -12.85 -2.76
N VAL A 4 8.75 -11.58 -2.57
CA VAL A 4 8.37 -10.82 -1.35
C VAL A 4 6.86 -10.58 -1.26
N TYR A 5 6.21 -10.42 -2.42
CA TYR A 5 4.78 -10.10 -2.50
C TYR A 5 3.94 -11.23 -3.09
N GLU A 6 4.54 -12.39 -3.38
CA GLU A 6 3.87 -13.61 -3.88
C GLU A 6 2.94 -13.36 -5.09
N ASN A 7 3.32 -12.43 -5.97
CA ASN A 7 2.51 -12.00 -7.11
C ASN A 7 1.10 -11.45 -6.76
N LEU A 8 0.79 -11.24 -5.48
CA LEU A 8 -0.53 -10.79 -5.00
C LEU A 8 -0.99 -9.47 -5.64
N PRO A 9 -0.14 -8.46 -5.87
CA PRO A 9 -0.58 -7.24 -6.53
C PRO A 9 -1.08 -7.46 -7.96
N ASN A 10 -0.43 -8.35 -8.73
CA ASN A 10 -0.88 -8.67 -10.09
C ASN A 10 -2.19 -9.49 -10.06
N ARG A 11 -2.36 -10.37 -9.06
CA ARG A 11 -3.63 -11.06 -8.84
C ARG A 11 -4.77 -10.09 -8.51
N LEU A 12 -4.49 -9.04 -7.75
CA LEU A 12 -5.48 -8.01 -7.42
C LEU A 12 -5.91 -7.20 -8.64
N VAL A 13 -4.98 -6.90 -9.56
CA VAL A 13 -5.31 -6.29 -10.87
C VAL A 13 -6.28 -7.18 -11.65
N ALA A 14 -5.98 -8.49 -11.75
CA ALA A 14 -6.85 -9.44 -12.45
C ALA A 14 -8.21 -9.64 -11.74
N GLN A 15 -8.24 -9.57 -10.40
CA GLN A 15 -9.46 -9.75 -9.60
C GLN A 15 -10.43 -8.56 -9.70
N TYR A 16 -9.90 -7.35 -9.87
CA TYR A 16 -10.68 -6.11 -9.88
C TYR A 16 -10.37 -5.25 -11.12
N PRO A 17 -10.61 -5.78 -12.35
CA PRO A 17 -10.28 -5.07 -13.59
C PRO A 17 -11.07 -3.77 -13.78
N GLU A 18 -12.19 -3.60 -13.06
CA GLU A 18 -13.00 -2.38 -13.07
C GLU A 18 -12.39 -1.24 -12.23
N LEU A 19 -11.41 -1.52 -11.38
CA LEU A 19 -10.72 -0.49 -10.63
C LEU A 19 -9.57 0.09 -11.48
N PRO A 20 -9.37 1.42 -11.49
CA PRO A 20 -8.28 2.05 -12.23
C PRO A 20 -6.94 1.91 -11.46
N PHE A 21 -6.64 0.70 -11.00
CA PHE A 21 -5.49 0.38 -10.17
C PHE A 21 -4.56 -0.59 -10.88
N GLU A 22 -3.29 -0.21 -10.93
CA GLU A 22 -2.21 -1.12 -11.30
C GLU A 22 -1.63 -1.81 -10.05
N ASN A 23 -0.76 -2.80 -10.27
CA ASN A 23 -0.10 -3.55 -9.21
C ASN A 23 0.58 -2.65 -8.16
N HIS A 24 1.23 -1.57 -8.59
CA HIS A 24 1.90 -0.62 -7.71
C HIS A 24 0.91 0.18 -6.86
N CYS A 25 -0.34 0.38 -7.31
CA CYS A 25 -1.40 1.01 -6.53
C CYS A 25 -1.77 0.17 -5.31
N TYR A 26 -1.93 -1.15 -5.48
CA TYR A 26 -2.22 -2.06 -4.36
C TYR A 26 -1.08 -2.13 -3.35
N LEU A 27 0.17 -2.17 -3.82
CA LEU A 27 1.35 -2.09 -2.96
C LEU A 27 1.38 -0.78 -2.17
N ARG A 28 1.14 0.35 -2.84
CA ARG A 28 1.08 1.68 -2.22
C ARG A 28 0.00 1.73 -1.13
N ILE A 29 -1.19 1.24 -1.40
CA ILE A 29 -2.30 1.22 -0.44
C ILE A 29 -1.95 0.36 0.79
N ALA A 30 -1.42 -0.84 0.57
CA ALA A 30 -1.02 -1.74 1.66
C ALA A 30 0.13 -1.15 2.51
N LEU A 31 1.15 -0.56 1.87
CA LEU A 31 2.26 0.08 2.55
C LEU A 31 1.81 1.32 3.33
N ASP A 32 1.00 2.19 2.72
CA ASP A 32 0.49 3.39 3.40
C ASP A 32 -0.36 3.00 4.63
N TRP A 33 -1.15 1.93 4.52
CA TRP A 33 -1.93 1.40 5.63
C TRP A 33 -1.05 0.80 6.74
N LEU A 34 -0.01 0.05 6.36
CA LEU A 34 0.94 -0.57 7.29
C LEU A 34 1.67 0.49 8.12
N PHE A 35 2.12 1.58 7.48
CA PHE A 35 2.87 2.66 8.14
C PHE A 35 2.00 3.78 8.69
N LYS A 36 0.68 3.75 8.44
CA LYS A 36 -0.27 4.82 8.80
C LYS A 36 0.19 6.21 8.33
N ALA A 37 0.85 6.25 7.17
CA ALA A 37 1.51 7.42 6.62
C ALA A 37 1.72 7.25 5.11
N LYS A 38 2.21 8.28 4.43
CA LYS A 38 2.79 8.12 3.09
C LYS A 38 4.06 7.26 3.24
N TRP A 39 4.04 6.01 2.78
CA TRP A 39 5.03 4.99 3.21
C TRP A 39 6.50 5.36 2.96
N ASP A 40 6.78 6.08 1.87
CA ASP A 40 8.13 6.47 1.43
C ASP A 40 8.69 7.65 2.24
N THR A 41 7.98 8.10 3.28
CA THR A 41 8.51 9.00 4.32
C THR A 41 8.93 8.24 5.58
N LYS A 42 8.65 6.94 5.65
CA LYS A 42 8.97 6.07 6.80
C LYS A 42 10.10 5.09 6.49
N ILE A 43 10.22 4.66 5.23
CA ILE A 43 11.30 3.78 4.78
C ILE A 43 11.81 4.22 3.41
N ASN A 44 13.06 3.86 3.10
CA ASN A 44 13.68 4.13 1.81
C ASN A 44 13.07 3.28 0.69
N ARG A 45 13.27 3.73 -0.54
CA ARG A 45 12.92 2.97 -1.75
C ARG A 45 14.10 2.06 -2.14
N PRO A 46 13.84 0.85 -2.69
CA PRO A 46 12.53 0.21 -2.85
C PRO A 46 12.07 -0.49 -1.56
N ALA A 47 10.77 -0.37 -1.23
CA ALA A 47 10.22 -0.82 0.06
C ALA A 47 10.67 -2.22 0.50
N TYR A 48 10.67 -3.22 -0.40
CA TYR A 48 10.99 -4.61 -0.06
C TYR A 48 12.38 -4.82 0.55
N LYS A 49 13.33 -3.90 0.30
CA LYS A 49 14.69 -3.94 0.89
C LYS A 49 14.73 -3.44 2.33
N HIS A 50 13.73 -2.67 2.76
CA HIS A 50 13.72 -1.96 4.04
C HIS A 50 12.60 -2.41 4.98
N LEU A 51 11.74 -3.34 4.54
CA LEU A 51 10.74 -3.97 5.40
C LEU A 51 11.39 -5.05 6.29
N THR A 52 11.05 -5.04 7.58
CA THR A 52 11.36 -6.18 8.47
C THR A 52 10.57 -7.43 8.04
N ASN A 53 10.99 -8.61 8.51
CA ASN A 53 10.27 -9.86 8.20
C ASN A 53 8.81 -9.82 8.69
N GLN A 54 8.56 -9.22 9.86
CA GLN A 54 7.21 -9.00 10.37
C GLN A 54 6.40 -8.07 9.47
N GLN A 55 6.97 -6.96 9.02
CA GLN A 55 6.31 -6.04 8.10
C GLN A 55 6.02 -6.69 6.74
N LYS A 56 6.92 -7.53 6.22
CA LYS A 56 6.66 -8.34 5.01
C LYS A 56 5.48 -9.29 5.21
N LEU A 57 5.40 -9.96 6.36
CA LEU A 57 4.28 -10.84 6.68
C LEU A 57 2.96 -10.06 6.75
N GLN A 58 2.92 -8.94 7.48
CA GLN A 58 1.73 -8.09 7.59
C GLN A 58 1.31 -7.52 6.23
N LEU A 59 2.25 -7.10 5.40
CA LEU A 59 1.97 -6.62 4.06
C LEU A 59 1.34 -7.70 3.18
N ARG A 60 1.85 -8.94 3.23
CA ARG A 60 1.26 -10.08 2.52
C ARG A 60 -0.14 -10.39 3.02
N GLN A 61 -0.37 -10.35 4.34
CA GLN A 61 -1.70 -10.54 4.92
C GLN A 61 -2.69 -9.48 4.41
N LEU A 62 -2.30 -8.20 4.40
CA LEU A 62 -3.14 -7.12 3.85
C LEU A 62 -3.50 -7.38 2.39
N LEU A 63 -2.52 -7.70 1.54
CA LEU A 63 -2.75 -7.98 0.14
C LEU A 63 -3.67 -9.20 -0.07
N ARG A 64 -3.53 -10.25 0.76
CA ARG A 64 -4.43 -11.41 0.75
C ARG A 64 -5.85 -11.03 1.19
N SER A 65 -6.01 -10.23 2.24
CA SER A 65 -7.31 -9.74 2.70
C SER A 65 -8.02 -8.90 1.64
N TYR A 66 -7.28 -8.18 0.80
CA TYR A 66 -7.88 -7.44 -0.31
C TYR A 66 -8.48 -8.33 -1.38
N LEU A 67 -7.96 -9.56 -1.60
CA LEU A 67 -8.53 -10.49 -2.58
C LEU A 67 -9.92 -10.99 -2.16
N SER A 68 -10.16 -11.14 -0.86
CA SER A 68 -11.44 -11.62 -0.31
C SER A 68 -12.36 -10.50 0.18
N ASN A 69 -11.87 -9.26 0.27
CA ASN A 69 -12.64 -8.15 0.83
C ASN A 69 -12.35 -6.82 0.09
N LYS A 70 -13.10 -6.58 -0.99
CA LYS A 70 -13.05 -5.33 -1.76
C LYS A 70 -13.38 -4.09 -0.91
N LYS A 71 -14.31 -4.21 0.06
CA LYS A 71 -14.68 -3.07 0.93
C LYS A 71 -13.49 -2.63 1.79
N LEU A 72 -12.71 -3.58 2.32
CA LEU A 72 -11.49 -3.31 3.06
C LEU A 72 -10.44 -2.59 2.20
N LEU A 73 -10.22 -3.08 0.97
CA LEU A 73 -9.32 -2.43 0.00
C LEU A 73 -9.71 -0.96 -0.23
N LEU A 74 -10.99 -0.69 -0.51
CA LEU A 74 -11.46 0.67 -0.77
C LEU A 74 -11.38 1.57 0.47
N ALA A 75 -11.63 1.04 1.66
CA ALA A 75 -11.44 1.75 2.92
C ALA A 75 -9.97 2.13 3.14
N HIS A 76 -9.05 1.20 2.89
CA HIS A 76 -7.61 1.47 3.00
C HIS A 76 -7.11 2.41 1.90
N HIS A 77 -7.68 2.35 0.70
CA HIS A 77 -7.41 3.33 -0.36
C HIS A 77 -7.80 4.75 0.07
N LYS A 78 -8.99 4.93 0.66
CA LYS A 78 -9.42 6.22 1.20
C LYS A 78 -8.46 6.71 2.29
N ALA A 79 -8.02 5.84 3.19
CA ALA A 79 -7.03 6.18 4.21
C ALA A 79 -5.67 6.60 3.60
N SER A 80 -5.17 5.85 2.61
CA SER A 80 -3.94 6.18 1.87
C SER A 80 -4.00 7.58 1.24
N LEU A 81 -5.14 7.96 0.64
CA LEU A 81 -5.33 9.30 0.12
C LEU A 81 -5.27 10.37 1.22
N THR A 82 -5.87 10.11 2.39
CA THR A 82 -5.80 11.01 3.54
C THR A 82 -4.36 11.20 4.01
N TYR A 83 -3.59 10.13 4.22
CA TYR A 83 -2.18 10.23 4.65
C TYR A 83 -1.34 11.08 3.68
N ARG A 84 -1.58 10.92 2.38
CA ARG A 84 -0.86 11.67 1.34
C ARG A 84 -1.27 13.13 1.28
N LYS A 85 -2.56 13.44 1.47
CA LYS A 85 -3.03 14.83 1.58
C LYS A 85 -2.43 15.52 2.80
N SER A 86 -2.39 14.86 3.94
CA SER A 86 -1.78 15.39 5.17
C SER A 86 -0.28 15.65 4.99
N TRP A 87 0.45 14.72 4.38
CA TRP A 87 1.87 14.92 4.05
C TRP A 87 2.10 16.13 3.14
N LYS A 88 1.27 16.31 2.11
CA LYS A 88 1.38 17.48 1.23
C LYS A 88 1.16 18.79 1.99
N LYS A 89 0.17 18.85 2.90
CA LYS A 89 -0.07 20.04 3.72
C LYS A 89 1.12 20.39 4.62
N GLN A 90 1.80 19.38 5.19
CA GLN A 90 2.99 19.59 6.01
C GLN A 90 4.14 20.22 5.21
N LEU A 91 4.28 19.89 3.93
CA LEU A 91 5.30 20.48 3.06
C LEU A 91 5.03 21.94 2.66
N THR A 92 3.77 22.39 2.77
CA THR A 92 3.35 23.73 2.33
C THR A 92 3.21 24.73 3.48
N LEU A 93 3.49 24.34 4.71
CA LEU A 93 3.54 25.26 5.85
C LEU A 93 4.87 26.02 5.83
N PRO A 94 4.89 27.36 5.95
CA PRO A 94 6.12 28.10 6.14
C PRO A 94 6.79 27.68 7.47
N LEU A 95 8.12 27.62 7.44
CA LEU A 95 8.99 27.34 8.60
C LEU A 95 8.86 28.43 9.66
#